data_AF-A0A3M1JSK8-F1
#
_entry.id   AF-A0A3M1JSK8-F1
#
_cell.length_a   1.000
_cell.length_b   1.000
_cell.length_c   1.000
_cell.angle_alpha   90.00
_cell.angle_beta   90.00
_cell.angle_gamma   90.00
#
_symmetry.space_group_name_H-M   'P 1'
#
loop_
_entity.id
_entity.type
_entity.pdbx_description
1 polymer ?
#
loop_
_entity_poly.entity_id
_entity_poly.type
_entity_poly.pdbx_seq_one_letter_code
_entity_poly.pdbx_strand_id
1 'polypeptide(L)'
;MRTYEELSGGEGRRVFFRAERYKARDLFRRTLPDLHIDDAPHRLADVSLSGLAAYATPNTADSLHPDQRVSLRLLLDGYTLFDGEGEVVRTESTPFGTKFGLRLVNRSFNVSEVLARYKEISLKNEIERFADIEPGGGVSAQYRTLCADTLHFLRSYRTGLDEIAQAHLDEKAAAELLTSCEDRIIPQWRELWHRGNELAEELITGDPQALKAAKRFTELVLTPEFNAGAIWRRSYEKPLGYPGDYQIMNMVYDWQREGQNLYEKLVHRLGLDVAECIATRMVVMRQTIAETVLKTRNSPVRITSLGCGPAREVIDYLEIRDLPQHTHFTLIDQDHGALSQAYERTHPEIIRLHGKASVTCLHASFNQIFKTNELMAKLGPQDLIYSVGLIDYLQAKRGKAWVESLYSCVAPGGKLVISNMYRTPGSNLWPMEFLADWTVIYRDEKEMLAFAADLPDAVAETRLDPTGRVCMLTVHRKG
;
A
#
# COMPACT_ATOMS: atom_id res chain seq x y z
N MET A 1 -15.79 24.68 37.61
CA MET A 1 -15.83 26.03 37.02
C MET A 1 -14.56 26.72 37.49
N ARG A 2 -13.69 27.22 36.59
CA ARG A 2 -12.45 27.90 37.01
C ARG A 2 -12.78 29.26 37.63
N THR A 3 -12.08 29.66 38.68
CA THR A 3 -12.22 31.00 39.27
C THR A 3 -11.54 32.05 38.38
N TYR A 4 -11.94 33.32 38.47
CA TYR A 4 -11.42 34.39 37.60
C TYR A 4 -9.90 34.58 37.73
N GLU A 5 -9.35 34.25 38.90
CA GLU A 5 -7.92 34.31 39.24
C GLU A 5 -7.11 33.14 38.63
N GLU A 6 -7.78 32.05 38.24
CA GLU A 6 -7.18 30.88 37.57
C GLU A 6 -7.15 30.99 36.04
N LEU A 7 -7.72 32.08 35.48
CA LEU A 7 -7.67 32.37 34.06
C LEU A 7 -6.38 33.11 33.73
N SER A 8 -5.35 32.38 33.31
CA SER A 8 -4.13 32.99 32.77
C SER A 8 -4.41 33.60 31.38
N GLY A 9 -4.09 34.89 31.24
CA GLY A 9 -4.12 35.60 29.97
C GLY A 9 -2.98 35.18 29.03
N GLY A 10 -2.86 35.84 27.88
CA GLY A 10 -1.72 35.63 27.00
C GLY A 10 -0.41 36.13 27.65
N GLU A 11 0.67 35.37 27.55
CA GLU A 11 2.00 35.76 28.04
C GLU A 11 2.95 36.14 26.88
N GLY A 12 3.92 37.02 27.16
CA GLY A 12 4.90 37.48 26.16
C GLY A 12 4.23 38.12 24.93
N ARG A 13 4.58 37.65 23.73
CA ARG A 13 3.96 38.17 22.47
C ARG A 13 2.48 37.83 22.31
N ARG A 14 1.94 36.88 23.09
CA ARG A 14 0.53 36.46 23.03
C ARG A 14 -0.41 37.40 23.78
N VAL A 15 0.13 38.38 24.52
CA VAL A 15 -0.64 39.50 25.09
C VAL A 15 -1.32 40.30 23.98
N PHE A 16 -0.65 40.44 22.83
CA PHE A 16 -1.21 41.11 21.65
C PHE A 16 -2.04 40.11 20.84
N PHE A 17 -3.34 40.39 20.70
CA PHE A 17 -4.21 39.57 19.86
C PHE A 17 -3.73 39.60 18.41
N ARG A 18 -3.64 38.42 17.79
CA ARG A 18 -3.36 38.27 16.37
C ARG A 18 -4.43 37.38 15.76
N ALA A 19 -5.00 37.82 14.64
CA ALA A 19 -5.93 37.00 13.87
C ALA A 19 -5.29 35.64 13.52
N GLU A 20 -6.10 34.59 13.58
CA GLU A 20 -5.70 33.24 13.21
C GLU A 20 -5.15 33.23 11.78
N ARG A 21 -4.08 32.47 11.57
CA ARG A 21 -3.44 32.34 10.26
C ARG A 21 -3.58 30.91 9.76
N TYR A 22 -4.03 30.77 8.52
CA TYR A 22 -4.22 29.49 7.85
C TYR A 22 -3.15 29.32 6.79
N LYS A 23 -2.52 28.14 6.73
CA LYS A 23 -1.54 27.83 5.68
C LYS A 23 -2.27 27.69 4.34
N ALA A 24 -1.71 28.24 3.28
CA ALA A 24 -2.34 28.22 1.95
C ALA A 24 -2.66 26.80 1.48
N ARG A 25 -1.74 25.85 1.70
CA ARG A 25 -1.91 24.42 1.36
C ARG A 25 -3.06 23.72 2.11
N ASP A 26 -3.42 24.20 3.30
CA ASP A 26 -4.50 23.59 4.09
C ASP A 26 -5.86 24.08 3.59
N LEU A 27 -5.90 25.33 3.11
CA LEU A 27 -7.08 26.00 2.53
C LEU A 27 -7.35 25.57 1.08
N PHE A 28 -6.31 25.50 0.24
CA PHE A 28 -6.40 25.27 -1.20
C PHE A 28 -5.81 23.91 -1.57
N ARG A 29 -6.60 22.85 -1.39
CA ARG A 29 -6.12 21.46 -1.45
C ARG A 29 -5.98 20.86 -2.85
N ARG A 30 -6.63 21.45 -3.87
CA ARG A 30 -6.59 20.93 -5.26
C ARG A 30 -5.48 21.62 -6.04
N THR A 31 -5.54 22.94 -6.13
CA THR A 31 -4.58 23.78 -6.83
C THR A 31 -4.27 24.99 -5.95
N LEU A 32 -2.99 25.33 -5.78
CA LEU A 32 -2.62 26.56 -5.07
C LEU A 32 -2.91 27.76 -5.97
N PRO A 33 -3.63 28.79 -5.50
CA PRO A 33 -3.83 30.01 -6.26
C PRO A 33 -2.54 30.79 -6.47
N ASP A 34 -2.44 31.46 -7.61
CA ASP A 34 -1.33 32.35 -7.95
C ASP A 34 -1.50 33.68 -7.22
N LEU A 35 -0.48 34.10 -6.48
CA LEU A 35 -0.46 35.41 -5.84
C LEU A 35 0.40 36.36 -6.68
N HIS A 36 -0.17 37.49 -7.07
CA HIS A 36 0.55 38.59 -7.69
C HIS A 36 0.65 39.76 -6.71
N ILE A 37 1.86 40.30 -6.58
CA ILE A 37 2.16 41.52 -5.83
C ILE A 37 2.74 42.51 -6.84
N ASP A 38 2.07 43.63 -7.09
CA ASP A 38 2.43 44.58 -8.17
C ASP A 38 2.71 43.87 -9.50
N ASP A 39 1.76 43.01 -9.89
CA ASP A 39 1.77 42.16 -11.07
C ASP A 39 2.86 41.08 -11.13
N ALA A 40 3.79 41.08 -10.17
CA ALA A 40 4.86 40.09 -10.08
C ALA A 40 4.42 38.82 -9.32
N PRO A 41 4.73 37.61 -9.82
CA PRO A 41 4.28 36.36 -9.22
C PRO A 41 5.05 36.01 -7.94
N HIS A 42 4.29 35.63 -6.91
CA HIS A 42 4.77 35.24 -5.59
C HIS A 42 4.08 33.96 -5.14
N ARG A 43 4.73 33.19 -4.26
CA ARG A 43 4.13 31.98 -3.69
C ARG A 43 3.43 32.30 -2.38
N LEU A 44 2.10 32.13 -2.32
CA LEU A 44 1.34 32.31 -1.09
C LEU A 44 1.75 31.27 -0.02
N ALA A 45 2.09 31.74 1.17
CA ALA A 45 2.48 30.90 2.30
C ALA A 45 1.31 30.67 3.26
N ASP A 46 0.73 31.75 3.75
CA ASP A 46 -0.35 31.74 4.73
C ASP A 46 -1.18 33.04 4.65
N VAL A 47 -2.44 32.95 5.06
CA VAL A 47 -3.41 34.06 5.04
C VAL A 47 -4.09 34.20 6.41
N SER A 48 -4.58 35.40 6.69
CA SER A 48 -5.38 35.74 7.86
C SER A 48 -6.29 36.90 7.53
N LEU A 49 -7.28 37.16 8.38
CA LEU A 49 -8.24 38.24 8.18
C LEU A 49 -7.59 39.59 7.81
N SER A 50 -6.45 39.91 8.40
CA SER A 50 -5.79 41.24 8.26
C SER A 50 -4.49 41.24 7.44
N GLY A 51 -4.11 40.11 6.82
CA GLY A 51 -2.79 40.03 6.20
C GLY A 51 -2.44 38.66 5.65
N LEU A 52 -1.44 38.61 4.78
CA LEU A 52 -0.91 37.38 4.18
C LEU A 52 0.61 37.34 4.24
N ALA A 53 1.18 36.16 4.01
CA ALA A 53 2.61 36.00 3.86
C ALA A 53 2.89 35.30 2.53
N ALA A 54 3.98 35.70 1.89
CA ALA A 54 4.37 35.21 0.58
C ALA A 54 5.87 34.95 0.54
N TYR A 55 6.30 34.00 -0.31
CA TYR A 55 7.69 33.81 -0.65
C TYR A 55 7.98 34.42 -2.02
N ALA A 56 9.16 35.04 -2.15
CA ALA A 56 9.69 35.46 -3.43
C ALA A 56 9.83 34.26 -4.37
N THR A 57 9.62 34.51 -5.67
CA THR A 57 9.99 33.57 -6.74
C THR A 57 11.38 33.92 -7.28
N PRO A 58 12.09 33.01 -7.97
CA PRO A 58 13.45 33.27 -8.46
C PRO A 58 13.61 34.55 -9.30
N ASN A 59 12.55 35.01 -9.95
CA ASN A 59 12.54 36.23 -10.77
C ASN A 59 12.13 37.52 -10.01
N THR A 60 11.79 37.44 -8.73
CA THR A 60 11.25 38.55 -7.92
C THR A 60 12.05 38.80 -6.64
N ALA A 61 13.27 38.26 -6.59
CA ALA A 61 13.97 37.92 -5.35
C ALA A 61 14.11 39.05 -4.30
N ASP A 62 14.15 40.34 -4.68
CA ASP A 62 14.59 41.41 -3.75
C ASP A 62 13.91 42.79 -3.90
N SER A 63 12.68 42.91 -4.44
CA SER A 63 12.11 44.23 -4.78
C SER A 63 11.18 44.88 -3.74
N LEU A 64 10.84 44.20 -2.63
CA LEU A 64 9.84 44.69 -1.67
C LEU A 64 10.45 45.14 -0.34
N HIS A 65 10.23 46.41 -0.01
CA HIS A 65 10.75 47.04 1.21
C HIS A 65 9.66 47.23 2.27
N PRO A 66 9.99 47.19 3.57
CA PRO A 66 9.05 47.58 4.63
C PRO A 66 8.42 48.96 4.37
N ASP A 67 7.16 49.11 4.78
CA ASP A 67 6.31 50.30 4.61
C ASP A 67 5.92 50.63 3.15
N GLN A 68 6.36 49.82 2.18
CA GLN A 68 5.92 49.91 0.79
C GLN A 68 4.47 49.45 0.66
N ARG A 69 3.63 50.26 0.00
CA ARG A 69 2.29 49.85 -0.44
C ARG A 69 2.37 49.11 -1.78
N VAL A 70 1.62 48.04 -1.87
CA VAL A 70 1.59 47.13 -3.02
C VAL A 70 0.16 46.71 -3.34
N SER A 71 -0.12 46.48 -4.61
CA SER A 71 -1.34 45.82 -5.08
C SER A 71 -1.23 44.31 -4.90
N LEU A 72 -2.34 43.67 -4.53
CA LEU A 72 -2.42 42.24 -4.28
C LEU A 72 -3.55 41.62 -5.10
N ARG A 73 -3.24 40.58 -5.85
CA ARG A 73 -4.24 39.76 -6.57
C ARG A 73 -3.98 38.29 -6.33
N LEU A 74 -4.98 37.58 -5.83
CA LEU A 74 -4.99 36.13 -5.72
C LEU A 74 -5.86 35.57 -6.83
N LEU A 75 -5.29 34.74 -7.69
CA LEU A 75 -5.91 34.23 -8.91
C LEU A 75 -5.95 32.71 -8.88
N LEU A 76 -7.01 32.12 -9.42
CA LEU A 76 -7.06 30.69 -9.74
C LEU A 76 -7.46 30.55 -11.20
N ASP A 77 -6.56 29.99 -12.02
CA ASP A 77 -6.78 29.78 -13.46
C ASP A 77 -7.30 31.05 -14.17
N GLY A 78 -6.72 32.21 -13.83
CA GLY A 78 -7.08 33.53 -14.36
C GLY A 78 -8.27 34.23 -13.68
N TYR A 79 -9.05 33.52 -12.85
CA TYR A 79 -10.17 34.12 -12.10
C TYR A 79 -9.71 34.70 -10.76
N THR A 80 -10.17 35.92 -10.44
CA THR A 80 -9.83 36.58 -9.17
C THR A 80 -10.55 35.95 -7.99
N LEU A 81 -9.78 35.42 -7.04
CA LEU A 81 -10.26 34.96 -5.74
C LEU A 81 -10.30 36.10 -4.73
N PHE A 82 -9.28 36.96 -4.75
CA PHE A 82 -9.16 38.12 -3.87
C PHE A 82 -8.35 39.22 -4.57
N ASP A 83 -8.75 40.46 -4.40
CA ASP A 83 -8.03 41.65 -4.83
C ASP A 83 -8.02 42.67 -3.68
N GLY A 84 -6.91 43.40 -3.54
CA GLY A 84 -6.77 44.42 -2.51
C GLY A 84 -5.40 45.11 -2.55
N GLU A 85 -5.14 45.90 -1.53
CA GLU A 85 -3.87 46.59 -1.29
C GLU A 85 -3.27 46.11 0.02
N GLY A 86 -1.97 45.90 0.00
CA GLY A 86 -1.16 45.54 1.14
C GLY A 86 -0.08 46.56 1.42
N GLU A 87 0.43 46.51 2.64
CA GLU A 87 1.64 47.20 3.06
C GLU A 87 2.61 46.14 3.55
N VAL A 88 3.86 46.19 3.08
CA VAL A 88 4.91 45.27 3.50
C VAL A 88 5.32 45.62 4.93
N VAL A 89 5.03 44.74 5.88
CA VAL A 89 5.32 45.00 7.30
C VAL A 89 6.65 44.38 7.72
N ARG A 90 7.12 43.36 6.98
CA ARG A 90 8.38 42.67 7.26
C ARG A 90 8.88 41.92 6.03
N THR A 91 10.20 41.85 5.95
CA THR A 91 10.95 41.03 4.99
C THR A 91 11.95 40.20 5.77
N GLU A 92 11.97 38.88 5.54
CA GLU A 92 12.79 37.93 6.30
C GLU A 92 13.52 36.98 5.33
N SER A 93 14.84 36.86 5.47
CA SER A 93 15.61 35.88 4.71
C SER A 93 15.47 34.49 5.34
N THR A 94 15.12 33.49 4.54
CA THR A 94 14.95 32.10 4.98
C THR A 94 15.77 31.16 4.09
N PRO A 95 16.06 29.92 4.54
CA PRO A 95 16.72 28.91 3.69
C PRO A 95 15.96 28.59 2.39
N PHE A 96 14.69 28.97 2.29
CA PHE A 96 13.80 28.74 1.14
C PHE A 96 13.55 30.01 0.32
N GLY A 97 14.33 31.07 0.55
CA GLY A 97 14.20 32.37 -0.10
C GLY A 97 13.65 33.47 0.81
N THR A 98 13.41 34.65 0.23
CA THR A 98 12.89 35.82 0.95
C THR A 98 11.39 35.68 1.22
N LYS A 99 10.99 35.85 2.48
CA LYS A 99 9.59 35.82 2.93
C LYS A 99 9.10 37.23 3.25
N PHE A 100 7.99 37.61 2.65
CA PHE A 100 7.31 38.89 2.89
C PHE A 100 6.10 38.68 3.78
N GLY A 101 5.94 39.53 4.79
CA GLY A 101 4.72 39.63 5.58
C GLY A 101 3.99 40.91 5.23
N LEU A 102 2.76 40.78 4.74
CA LEU A 102 1.95 41.91 4.29
C LEU A 102 0.71 42.10 5.18
N ARG A 103 0.42 43.35 5.52
CA ARG A 103 -0.82 43.77 6.18
C ARG A 103 -1.76 44.31 5.11
N LEU A 104 -3.01 43.89 5.13
CA LEU A 104 -4.02 44.42 4.21
C LEU A 104 -4.50 45.79 4.70
N VAL A 105 -4.67 46.72 3.77
CA VAL A 105 -4.97 48.13 4.09
C VAL A 105 -6.39 48.52 3.69
N ASN A 106 -6.84 48.12 2.52
CA ASN A 106 -8.14 48.55 1.97
C ASN A 106 -9.27 47.52 2.14
N ARG A 107 -8.95 46.23 2.32
CA ARG A 107 -9.94 45.14 2.44
C ARG A 107 -9.41 44.00 3.31
N SER A 108 -10.25 43.42 4.15
CA SER A 108 -9.91 42.20 4.91
C SER A 108 -10.03 40.94 4.06
N PHE A 109 -9.22 39.92 4.36
CA PHE A 109 -9.30 38.62 3.71
C PHE A 109 -10.41 37.76 4.35
N ASN A 110 -11.59 37.72 3.71
CA ASN A 110 -12.68 36.84 4.13
C ASN A 110 -12.42 35.41 3.64
N VAL A 111 -11.88 34.57 4.53
CA VAL A 111 -11.51 33.18 4.22
C VAL A 111 -12.70 32.39 3.66
N SER A 112 -13.88 32.54 4.24
CA SER A 112 -15.06 31.78 3.82
C SER A 112 -15.54 32.15 2.42
N GLU A 113 -15.55 33.45 2.07
CA GLU A 113 -15.92 33.94 0.75
C GLU A 113 -14.91 33.49 -0.32
N VAL A 114 -13.61 33.64 -0.03
CA VAL A 114 -12.53 33.21 -0.93
C VAL A 114 -12.58 31.70 -1.17
N LEU A 115 -12.82 30.91 -0.13
CA LEU A 115 -12.96 29.46 -0.26
C LEU A 115 -14.21 29.02 -1.03
N ALA A 116 -15.33 29.73 -0.88
CA ALA A 116 -16.53 29.46 -1.66
C ALA A 116 -16.27 29.67 -3.16
N ARG A 117 -15.64 30.79 -3.51
CA ARG A 117 -15.27 31.12 -4.90
C ARG A 117 -14.21 30.16 -5.47
N TYR A 118 -13.21 29.82 -4.65
CA TYR A 118 -12.21 28.80 -5.00
C TYR A 118 -12.87 27.45 -5.34
N LYS A 119 -13.84 27.00 -4.54
CA LYS A 119 -14.58 25.75 -4.79
C LYS A 119 -15.37 25.84 -6.10
N GLU A 120 -16.08 26.95 -6.33
CA GLU A 120 -16.87 27.14 -7.55
C GLU A 120 -15.99 27.07 -8.81
N ILE A 121 -14.89 27.84 -8.85
CA ILE A 121 -13.97 27.83 -9.99
C ILE A 121 -13.32 26.45 -10.16
N SER A 122 -12.88 25.83 -9.06
CA SER A 122 -12.30 24.49 -9.10
C SER A 122 -13.26 23.42 -9.67
N LEU A 123 -14.56 23.54 -9.41
CA LEU A 123 -15.57 22.64 -9.94
C LEU A 123 -15.88 22.95 -11.41
N LYS A 124 -15.96 24.22 -11.80
CA LYS A 124 -16.13 24.61 -13.21
C LYS A 124 -14.98 24.09 -14.08
N ASN A 125 -13.74 24.26 -13.62
CA ASN A 125 -12.57 23.77 -14.34
C ASN A 125 -12.54 22.23 -14.41
N GLU A 126 -13.12 21.55 -13.41
CA GLU A 126 -13.29 20.08 -13.45
C GLU A 126 -14.32 19.66 -14.51
N ILE A 127 -15.41 20.42 -14.66
CA ILE A 127 -16.43 20.20 -15.70
C ILE A 127 -15.87 20.51 -17.10
N GLU A 128 -15.10 21.58 -17.26
CA GLU A 128 -14.48 21.92 -18.55
C GLU A 128 -13.55 20.81 -19.03
N ARG A 129 -12.83 20.16 -18.12
CA ARG A 129 -12.02 18.96 -18.43
C ARG A 129 -12.85 17.77 -18.91
N PHE A 130 -14.17 17.76 -18.74
CA PHE A 130 -15.02 16.73 -19.33
C PHE A 130 -15.10 16.84 -20.85
N ALA A 131 -14.92 18.04 -21.42
CA ALA A 131 -14.86 18.24 -22.87
C ALA A 131 -13.62 17.58 -23.49
N ASP A 132 -12.54 17.44 -22.72
CA ASP A 132 -11.29 16.79 -23.13
C ASP A 132 -11.31 15.26 -22.91
N ILE A 133 -12.45 14.67 -22.52
CA ILE A 133 -12.57 13.22 -22.37
C ILE A 133 -12.51 12.57 -23.75
N GLU A 134 -11.38 11.95 -24.04
CA GLU A 134 -11.20 11.06 -25.19
C GLU A 134 -11.36 9.60 -24.73
N PRO A 135 -12.45 8.89 -25.11
CA PRO A 135 -12.66 7.51 -24.70
C PRO A 135 -11.51 6.57 -25.14
N GLY A 136 -10.76 6.08 -24.16
CA GLY A 136 -9.60 5.24 -24.41
C GLY A 136 -8.40 5.98 -25.01
N GLY A 137 -8.35 7.31 -24.91
CA GLY A 137 -7.19 8.11 -25.29
C GLY A 137 -5.93 7.64 -24.56
N GLY A 138 -4.84 7.47 -25.30
CA GLY A 138 -3.56 6.94 -24.78
C GLY A 138 -3.54 5.43 -24.51
N VAL A 139 -4.60 4.68 -24.84
CA VAL A 139 -4.68 3.22 -24.62
C VAL A 139 -4.64 2.47 -25.95
N SER A 140 -3.80 1.43 -26.05
CA SER A 140 -3.69 0.62 -27.28
C SER A 140 -5.00 -0.09 -27.62
N ALA A 141 -5.25 -0.32 -28.91
CA ALA A 141 -6.44 -1.05 -29.36
C ALA A 141 -6.51 -2.46 -28.75
N GLN A 142 -5.37 -3.16 -28.68
CA GLN A 142 -5.28 -4.50 -28.10
C GLN A 142 -5.67 -4.52 -26.62
N TYR A 143 -5.22 -3.54 -25.83
CA TYR A 143 -5.57 -3.46 -24.42
C TYR A 143 -7.05 -3.12 -24.20
N ARG A 144 -7.61 -2.23 -25.04
CA ARG A 144 -9.06 -1.94 -25.01
C ARG A 144 -9.89 -3.18 -25.35
N THR A 145 -9.46 -3.97 -26.33
CA THR A 145 -10.10 -5.25 -26.67
C THR A 145 -10.02 -6.24 -25.51
N LEU A 146 -8.86 -6.42 -24.87
CA LEU A 146 -8.75 -7.26 -23.67
C LEU A 146 -9.74 -6.85 -22.58
N CYS A 147 -9.86 -5.56 -22.31
CA CYS A 147 -10.80 -5.05 -21.31
C CYS A 147 -12.26 -5.28 -21.73
N ALA A 148 -12.60 -5.05 -23.00
CA ALA A 148 -13.95 -5.30 -23.51
C ALA A 148 -14.31 -6.79 -23.44
N ASP A 149 -13.41 -7.67 -23.87
CA ASP A 149 -13.56 -9.13 -23.81
C ASP A 149 -13.74 -9.60 -22.36
N THR A 150 -12.90 -9.12 -21.44
CA THR A 150 -12.97 -9.47 -20.01
C THR A 150 -14.29 -9.00 -19.39
N LEU A 151 -14.72 -7.77 -19.68
CA LEU A 151 -15.99 -7.25 -19.16
C LEU A 151 -17.18 -8.03 -19.71
N HIS A 152 -17.19 -8.32 -21.01
CA HIS A 152 -18.23 -9.11 -21.65
C HIS A 152 -18.29 -10.53 -21.06
N PHE A 153 -17.12 -11.16 -20.88
CA PHE A 153 -16.98 -12.46 -20.23
C PHE A 153 -17.61 -12.47 -18.84
N LEU A 154 -17.21 -11.56 -17.95
CA LEU A 154 -17.74 -11.50 -16.58
C LEU A 154 -19.25 -11.25 -16.56
N ARG A 155 -19.74 -10.30 -17.37
CA ARG A 155 -21.17 -9.98 -17.43
C ARG A 155 -22.02 -11.10 -18.02
N SER A 156 -21.46 -11.92 -18.91
CA SER A 156 -22.16 -13.10 -19.44
C SER A 156 -22.39 -14.14 -18.36
N TYR A 157 -21.38 -14.39 -17.50
CA TYR A 157 -21.55 -15.25 -16.33
C TYR A 157 -22.49 -14.65 -15.29
N ARG A 158 -22.47 -13.32 -15.09
CA ARG A 158 -23.45 -12.64 -14.22
C ARG A 158 -24.88 -12.91 -14.68
N THR A 159 -25.20 -12.62 -15.95
CA THR A 159 -26.55 -12.82 -16.49
C THR A 159 -27.03 -14.26 -16.29
N GLY A 160 -26.20 -15.25 -16.61
CA GLY A 160 -26.57 -16.66 -16.43
C GLY A 160 -26.77 -17.05 -14.96
N LEU A 161 -25.91 -16.56 -14.06
CA LEU A 161 -26.06 -16.81 -12.62
C LEU A 161 -27.27 -16.11 -12.00
N ASP A 162 -27.62 -14.92 -12.48
CA ASP A 162 -28.81 -14.18 -12.04
C ASP A 162 -30.10 -14.91 -12.46
N GLU A 163 -30.15 -15.48 -13.66
CA GLU A 163 -31.27 -16.34 -14.10
C GLU A 163 -31.39 -17.59 -13.22
N ILE A 164 -30.26 -18.23 -12.90
CA ILE A 164 -30.23 -19.40 -12.03
C ILE A 164 -30.66 -19.06 -10.59
N ALA A 165 -30.26 -17.90 -10.09
CA ALA A 165 -30.65 -17.44 -8.75
C ALA A 165 -32.18 -17.26 -8.62
N GLN A 166 -32.86 -16.90 -9.72
CA GLN A 166 -34.33 -16.81 -9.75
C GLN A 166 -35.04 -18.18 -9.66
N ALA A 167 -34.33 -19.29 -9.88
CA ALA A 167 -34.88 -20.63 -9.76
C ALA A 167 -35.08 -21.09 -8.29
N HIS A 168 -34.72 -20.27 -7.30
CA HIS A 168 -34.87 -20.55 -5.86
C HIS A 168 -34.31 -21.92 -5.44
N LEU A 169 -33.11 -22.24 -5.95
CA LEU A 169 -32.40 -23.47 -5.59
C LEU A 169 -32.12 -23.53 -4.08
N ASP A 170 -32.15 -24.74 -3.53
CA ASP A 170 -31.60 -24.94 -2.19
C ASP A 170 -30.07 -24.74 -2.17
N GLU A 171 -29.51 -24.62 -0.97
CA GLU A 171 -28.09 -24.30 -0.77
C GLU A 171 -27.15 -25.34 -1.41
N LYS A 172 -27.53 -26.63 -1.37
CA LYS A 172 -26.71 -27.71 -1.91
C LYS A 172 -26.68 -27.64 -3.43
N ALA A 173 -27.84 -27.53 -4.08
CA ALA A 173 -27.95 -27.38 -5.52
C ALA A 173 -27.22 -26.13 -6.02
N ALA A 174 -27.33 -25.01 -5.29
CA ALA A 174 -26.60 -23.78 -5.60
C ALA A 174 -25.07 -23.97 -5.52
N ALA A 175 -24.58 -24.71 -4.53
CA ALA A 175 -23.15 -25.00 -4.38
C ALA A 175 -22.59 -25.93 -5.47
N GLU A 176 -23.35 -26.97 -5.86
CA GLU A 176 -22.99 -27.88 -6.97
C GLU A 176 -22.94 -27.15 -8.31
N LEU A 177 -23.91 -26.26 -8.54
CA LEU A 177 -23.96 -25.43 -9.73
C LEU A 177 -22.78 -24.44 -9.78
N LEU A 178 -22.49 -23.77 -8.66
CA LEU A 178 -21.35 -22.85 -8.58
C LEU A 178 -20.04 -23.58 -8.85
N THR A 179 -19.87 -24.80 -8.32
CA THR A 179 -18.71 -25.66 -8.65
C THR A 179 -18.62 -25.93 -10.15
N SER A 180 -19.75 -26.26 -10.79
CA SER A 180 -19.81 -26.46 -12.24
C SER A 180 -19.54 -25.19 -13.06
N CYS A 181 -19.82 -24.01 -12.50
CA CYS A 181 -19.45 -22.72 -13.11
C CYS A 181 -17.95 -22.45 -12.95
N GLU A 182 -17.38 -22.74 -11.78
CA GLU A 182 -15.95 -22.62 -11.49
C GLU A 182 -15.10 -23.46 -12.46
N ASP A 183 -15.49 -24.72 -12.68
CA ASP A 183 -14.80 -25.63 -13.62
C ASP A 183 -14.75 -25.09 -15.06
N ARG A 184 -15.73 -24.28 -15.46
CA ARG A 184 -15.83 -23.68 -16.80
C ARG A 184 -15.14 -22.32 -16.88
N ILE A 185 -15.31 -21.47 -15.88
CA ILE A 185 -14.82 -20.09 -15.92
C ILE A 185 -13.30 -20.01 -15.72
N ILE A 186 -12.72 -20.86 -14.87
CA ILE A 186 -11.32 -20.73 -14.46
C ILE A 186 -10.34 -20.87 -15.64
N PRO A 187 -10.47 -21.87 -16.54
CA PRO A 187 -9.59 -21.95 -17.72
C PRO A 187 -9.68 -20.72 -18.63
N GLN A 188 -10.89 -20.21 -18.86
CA GLN A 188 -11.14 -19.02 -19.70
C GLN A 188 -10.60 -17.74 -19.03
N TRP A 189 -10.76 -17.63 -17.71
CA TRP A 189 -10.19 -16.56 -16.92
C TRP A 189 -8.66 -16.52 -17.03
N ARG A 190 -8.00 -17.68 -16.90
CA ARG A 190 -6.54 -17.79 -17.01
C ARG A 190 -6.03 -17.37 -18.39
N GLU A 191 -6.77 -17.66 -19.46
CA GLU A 191 -6.41 -17.18 -20.81
C GLU A 191 -6.44 -15.64 -20.91
N LEU A 192 -7.50 -15.00 -20.42
CA LEU A 192 -7.60 -13.54 -20.37
C LEU A 192 -6.52 -12.92 -19.49
N TRP A 193 -6.27 -13.52 -18.32
CA TRP A 193 -5.21 -13.10 -17.40
C TRP A 193 -3.83 -13.18 -18.06
N HIS A 194 -3.46 -14.30 -18.68
CA HIS A 194 -2.15 -14.44 -19.32
C HIS A 194 -1.96 -13.44 -20.47
N ARG A 195 -3.00 -13.23 -21.31
CA ARG A 195 -3.00 -12.15 -22.32
C ARG A 195 -2.82 -10.76 -21.67
N GLY A 196 -3.44 -10.54 -20.51
CA GLY A 196 -3.25 -9.35 -19.71
C GLY A 196 -1.82 -9.16 -19.22
N ASN A 197 -1.16 -10.23 -18.77
CA ASN A 197 0.25 -10.18 -18.35
C ASN A 197 1.19 -9.80 -19.50
N GLU A 198 0.97 -10.36 -20.69
CA GLU A 198 1.76 -10.03 -21.88
C GLU A 198 1.69 -8.53 -22.21
N LEU A 199 0.48 -7.97 -22.27
CA LEU A 199 0.29 -6.54 -22.53
C LEU A 199 0.78 -5.66 -21.37
N ALA A 200 0.64 -6.13 -20.12
CA ALA A 200 1.14 -5.41 -18.94
C ALA A 200 2.66 -5.27 -18.95
N GLU A 201 3.39 -6.31 -19.38
CA GLU A 201 4.85 -6.29 -19.47
C GLU A 201 5.34 -5.18 -20.41
N GLU A 202 4.73 -5.08 -21.60
CA GLU A 202 5.04 -4.05 -22.59
C GLU A 202 4.75 -2.64 -22.06
N LEU A 203 3.63 -2.47 -21.35
CA LEU A 203 3.24 -1.18 -20.76
C LEU A 203 4.19 -0.75 -19.63
N ILE A 204 4.61 -1.68 -18.76
CA ILE A 204 5.47 -1.38 -17.60
C ILE A 204 6.90 -1.05 -18.03
N THR A 205 7.39 -1.70 -19.07
CA THR A 205 8.75 -1.47 -19.60
C THR A 205 8.83 -0.36 -20.65
N GLY A 206 7.68 0.03 -21.21
CA GLY A 206 7.55 1.03 -22.27
C GLY A 206 7.24 2.45 -21.78
N ASP A 207 6.20 3.06 -22.35
CA ASP A 207 5.83 4.47 -22.11
C ASP A 207 5.02 4.66 -20.80
N PRO A 208 5.53 5.46 -19.84
CA PRO A 208 4.81 5.77 -18.61
C PRO A 208 3.45 6.44 -18.81
N GLN A 209 3.25 7.20 -19.91
CA GLN A 209 1.95 7.81 -20.20
C GLN A 209 0.93 6.76 -20.64
N ALA A 210 1.32 5.85 -21.54
CA ALA A 210 0.51 4.70 -21.93
C ALA A 210 0.16 3.80 -20.74
N LEU A 211 1.12 3.52 -19.84
CA LEU A 211 0.85 2.78 -18.60
C LEU A 211 -0.21 3.47 -17.74
N LYS A 212 -0.06 4.77 -17.51
CA LYS A 212 -1.03 5.55 -16.71
C LYS A 212 -2.41 5.55 -17.36
N ALA A 213 -2.50 5.70 -18.68
CA ALA A 213 -3.75 5.67 -19.42
C ALA A 213 -4.42 4.29 -19.32
N ALA A 214 -3.65 3.20 -19.50
CA ALA A 214 -4.14 1.84 -19.37
C ALA A 214 -4.64 1.51 -17.96
N LYS A 215 -3.89 1.89 -16.91
CA LYS A 215 -4.34 1.74 -15.50
C LYS A 215 -5.65 2.49 -15.26
N ARG A 216 -5.75 3.74 -15.71
CA ARG A 216 -6.97 4.55 -15.57
C ARG A 216 -8.15 3.96 -16.33
N PHE A 217 -7.92 3.42 -17.53
CA PHE A 217 -8.95 2.76 -18.32
C PHE A 217 -9.47 1.50 -17.62
N THR A 218 -8.57 0.68 -17.07
CA THR A 218 -8.94 -0.50 -16.29
C THR A 218 -9.73 -0.16 -15.03
N GLU A 219 -9.31 0.88 -14.31
CA GLU A 219 -10.01 1.39 -13.13
C GLU A 219 -11.46 1.79 -13.43
N LEU A 220 -11.72 2.35 -14.61
CA LEU A 220 -13.05 2.78 -15.04
C LEU A 220 -13.90 1.65 -15.62
N VAL A 221 -13.27 0.69 -16.30
CA VAL A 221 -13.98 -0.33 -17.10
C VAL A 221 -14.11 -1.66 -16.35
N LEU A 222 -13.02 -2.17 -15.78
CA LEU A 222 -12.96 -3.51 -15.20
C LEU A 222 -13.05 -3.53 -13.67
N THR A 223 -12.37 -2.62 -12.98
CA THR A 223 -12.31 -2.62 -11.51
C THR A 223 -13.70 -2.63 -10.85
N PRO A 224 -14.73 -1.90 -11.32
CA PRO A 224 -16.07 -1.97 -10.74
C PRO A 224 -16.69 -3.37 -10.81
N GLU A 225 -16.40 -4.12 -11.87
CA GLU A 225 -16.90 -5.49 -12.07
C GLU A 225 -16.16 -6.48 -11.14
N PHE A 226 -14.84 -6.35 -11.02
CA PHE A 226 -14.04 -7.19 -10.11
C PHE A 226 -14.34 -6.92 -8.63
N ASN A 227 -14.64 -5.68 -8.26
CA ASN A 227 -15.00 -5.30 -6.87
C ASN A 227 -16.29 -5.94 -6.36
N ALA A 228 -17.03 -6.69 -7.20
CA ALA A 228 -18.06 -7.61 -6.73
C ALA A 228 -17.47 -8.73 -5.84
N GLY A 229 -16.26 -9.21 -6.15
CA GLY A 229 -15.58 -10.21 -5.32
C GLY A 229 -14.89 -9.59 -4.12
N ALA A 230 -15.13 -10.14 -2.92
CA ALA A 230 -14.63 -9.56 -1.67
C ALA A 230 -13.10 -9.39 -1.61
N ILE A 231 -12.34 -10.34 -2.16
CA ILE A 231 -10.87 -10.31 -2.19
C ILE A 231 -10.35 -9.18 -3.09
N TRP A 232 -10.98 -8.94 -4.23
CA TRP A 232 -10.63 -7.86 -5.15
C TRP A 232 -10.94 -6.50 -4.54
N ARG A 233 -12.17 -6.34 -4.02
CA ARG A 233 -12.61 -5.10 -3.38
C ARG A 233 -11.67 -4.70 -2.26
N ARG A 234 -11.35 -5.63 -1.36
CA ARG A 234 -10.46 -5.34 -0.24
C ARG A 234 -9.04 -5.01 -0.70
N SER A 235 -8.51 -5.73 -1.69
CA SER A 235 -7.19 -5.45 -2.27
C SER A 235 -7.12 -4.06 -2.90
N TYR A 236 -8.19 -3.64 -3.59
CA TYR A 236 -8.29 -2.34 -4.25
C TYR A 236 -8.52 -1.18 -3.26
N GLU A 237 -9.46 -1.33 -2.33
CA GLU A 237 -9.84 -0.29 -1.36
C GLU A 237 -8.78 -0.08 -0.27
N LYS A 238 -7.94 -1.08 -0.01
CA LYS A 238 -6.80 -1.00 0.93
C LYS A 238 -7.24 -0.44 2.29
N PRO A 239 -8.21 -1.07 2.99
CA PRO A 239 -8.80 -0.50 4.20
C PRO A 239 -7.79 -0.24 5.33
N LEU A 240 -6.67 -0.97 5.33
CA LEU A 240 -5.56 -0.80 6.28
C LEU A 240 -4.38 0.01 5.71
N GLY A 241 -4.56 0.64 4.54
CA GLY A 241 -3.57 1.46 3.85
C GLY A 241 -2.64 0.70 2.90
N TYR A 242 -2.83 -0.62 2.73
CA TYR A 242 -2.05 -1.45 1.79
C TYR A 242 -2.90 -2.64 1.26
N PRO A 243 -2.60 -3.17 0.06
CA PRO A 243 -3.49 -4.10 -0.67
C PRO A 243 -3.41 -5.56 -0.22
N GLY A 244 -2.28 -6.00 0.35
CA GLY A 244 -2.04 -7.37 0.77
C GLY A 244 -2.13 -7.57 2.28
N ASP A 245 -3.20 -7.07 2.91
CA ASP A 245 -3.34 -7.15 4.37
C ASP A 245 -3.66 -8.54 4.90
N TYR A 246 -3.58 -8.70 6.22
CA TYR A 246 -3.71 -10.01 6.87
C TYR A 246 -5.08 -10.67 6.67
N GLN A 247 -6.12 -9.90 6.33
CA GLN A 247 -7.44 -10.46 6.02
C GLN A 247 -7.49 -11.00 4.59
N ILE A 248 -6.80 -10.38 3.63
CA ILE A 248 -6.57 -11.01 2.31
C ILE A 248 -5.87 -12.36 2.49
N MET A 249 -4.86 -12.43 3.37
CA MET A 249 -4.19 -13.69 3.67
C MET A 249 -5.16 -14.73 4.23
N ASN A 250 -6.05 -14.35 5.16
CA ASN A 250 -7.08 -15.25 5.69
C ASN A 250 -8.05 -15.75 4.61
N MET A 251 -8.55 -14.88 3.74
CA MET A 251 -9.42 -15.29 2.61
C MET A 251 -8.74 -16.37 1.76
N VAL A 252 -7.44 -16.21 1.50
CA VAL A 252 -6.66 -17.16 0.72
C VAL A 252 -6.40 -18.46 1.48
N TYR A 253 -6.17 -18.42 2.78
CA TYR A 253 -5.97 -19.64 3.58
C TYR A 253 -7.26 -20.41 3.83
N ASP A 254 -8.37 -19.72 4.00
CA ASP A 254 -9.68 -20.33 4.25
C ASP A 254 -10.26 -20.90 2.94
N TRP A 255 -9.91 -20.30 1.80
CA TRP A 255 -10.29 -20.74 0.44
C TRP A 255 -11.80 -20.93 0.26
N GLN A 256 -12.57 -20.11 0.99
CA GLN A 256 -14.03 -20.15 0.98
C GLN A 256 -14.60 -19.25 -0.11
N ARG A 257 -15.85 -19.53 -0.49
CA ARG A 257 -16.62 -18.69 -1.41
C ARG A 257 -17.27 -17.55 -0.63
N GLU A 258 -16.73 -16.34 -0.75
CA GLU A 258 -17.29 -15.15 -0.12
C GLU A 258 -18.08 -14.28 -1.10
N GLY A 259 -19.29 -13.87 -0.70
CA GLY A 259 -20.17 -13.01 -1.50
C GLY A 259 -21.64 -13.14 -1.09
N GLN A 260 -22.44 -12.10 -1.34
CA GLN A 260 -23.88 -12.07 -1.02
C GLN A 260 -24.71 -12.87 -2.02
N ASN A 261 -24.23 -13.06 -3.24
CA ASN A 261 -24.89 -13.82 -4.31
C ASN A 261 -23.87 -14.74 -5.04
N LEU A 262 -24.38 -15.57 -5.95
CA LEU A 262 -23.56 -16.54 -6.70
C LEU A 262 -22.48 -15.87 -7.55
N TYR A 263 -22.79 -14.73 -8.15
CA TYR A 263 -21.85 -14.01 -9.01
C TYR A 263 -20.69 -13.40 -8.20
N GLU A 264 -20.98 -12.76 -7.07
CA GLU A 264 -19.94 -12.24 -6.17
C GLU A 264 -19.01 -13.35 -5.66
N LYS A 265 -19.57 -14.51 -5.31
CA LYS A 265 -18.80 -15.70 -4.92
C LYS A 265 -17.90 -16.19 -6.06
N LEU A 266 -18.40 -16.18 -7.29
CA LEU A 266 -17.62 -16.57 -8.47
C LEU A 266 -16.47 -15.59 -8.76
N VAL A 267 -16.73 -14.27 -8.70
CA VAL A 267 -15.69 -13.26 -8.90
C VAL A 267 -14.65 -13.30 -7.77
N HIS A 268 -15.07 -13.54 -6.53
CA HIS A 268 -14.15 -13.80 -5.42
C HIS A 268 -13.26 -15.01 -5.71
N ARG A 269 -13.81 -16.11 -6.25
CA ARG A 269 -13.05 -17.30 -6.64
C ARG A 269 -11.96 -17.00 -7.67
N LEU A 270 -12.21 -16.10 -8.63
CA LEU A 270 -11.18 -15.69 -9.60
C LEU A 270 -9.97 -15.03 -8.91
N GLY A 271 -10.21 -14.26 -7.84
CA GLY A 271 -9.14 -13.65 -7.06
C GLY A 271 -8.38 -14.66 -6.22
N LEU A 272 -9.06 -15.67 -5.66
CA LEU A 272 -8.39 -16.79 -5.01
C LEU A 272 -7.48 -17.55 -5.99
N ASP A 273 -7.90 -17.75 -7.25
CA ASP A 273 -7.07 -18.40 -8.28
C ASP A 273 -5.75 -17.63 -8.54
N VAL A 274 -5.82 -16.31 -8.64
CA VAL A 274 -4.63 -15.44 -8.74
C VAL A 274 -3.77 -15.55 -7.47
N ALA A 275 -4.41 -15.59 -6.30
CA ALA A 275 -3.75 -15.61 -5.01
C ALA A 275 -3.24 -16.98 -4.54
N GLU A 276 -3.50 -18.07 -5.28
CA GLU A 276 -3.18 -19.45 -4.90
C GLU A 276 -1.72 -19.64 -4.43
N CYS A 277 -0.75 -18.96 -5.07
CA CYS A 277 0.66 -19.04 -4.67
C CYS A 277 0.90 -18.63 -3.21
N ILE A 278 0.06 -17.76 -2.64
CA ILE A 278 0.13 -17.34 -1.23
C ILE A 278 -0.20 -18.54 -0.31
N ALA A 279 -1.22 -19.33 -0.63
CA ALA A 279 -1.57 -20.54 0.12
C ALA A 279 -0.45 -21.59 0.03
N THR A 280 0.11 -21.79 -1.16
CA THR A 280 1.23 -22.72 -1.36
C THR A 280 2.46 -22.32 -0.54
N ARG A 281 2.82 -21.03 -0.50
CA ARG A 281 3.92 -20.51 0.34
C ARG A 281 3.71 -20.80 1.82
N MET A 282 2.49 -20.64 2.34
CA MET A 282 2.16 -20.94 3.74
C MET A 282 2.48 -22.41 4.07
N VAL A 283 2.09 -23.34 3.20
CA VAL A 283 2.39 -24.77 3.36
C VAL A 283 3.90 -25.05 3.32
N VAL A 284 4.63 -24.43 2.39
CA VAL A 284 6.10 -24.53 2.32
C VAL A 284 6.76 -24.03 3.60
N MET A 285 6.24 -22.94 4.18
CA MET A 285 6.82 -22.39 5.41
C MET A 285 6.52 -23.26 6.63
N ARG A 286 5.32 -23.83 6.73
CA ARG A 286 5.00 -24.84 7.75
C ARG A 286 5.95 -26.05 7.67
N GLN A 287 6.23 -26.56 6.47
CA GLN A 287 7.21 -27.65 6.27
C GLN A 287 8.62 -27.22 6.66
N THR A 288 9.03 -26.00 6.28
CA THR A 288 10.34 -25.45 6.61
C THR A 288 10.54 -25.29 8.13
N ILE A 289 9.49 -24.89 8.86
CA ILE A 289 9.46 -24.85 10.32
C ILE A 289 9.69 -26.25 10.88
N ALA A 290 8.88 -27.23 10.45
CA ALA A 290 8.99 -28.61 10.94
C ALA A 290 10.38 -29.21 10.69
N GLU A 291 10.95 -29.02 9.50
CA GLU A 291 12.30 -29.48 9.18
C GLU A 291 13.38 -28.81 10.03
N THR A 292 13.23 -27.52 10.31
CA THR A 292 14.18 -26.77 11.14
C THR A 292 14.17 -27.35 12.56
N VAL A 293 12.98 -27.50 13.16
CA VAL A 293 12.86 -28.04 14.53
C VAL A 293 13.40 -29.48 14.63
N LEU A 294 13.26 -30.30 13.59
CA LEU A 294 13.80 -31.67 13.58
C LEU A 294 15.33 -31.73 13.43
N LYS A 295 15.92 -30.83 12.65
CA LYS A 295 17.36 -30.85 12.31
C LYS A 295 18.20 -30.12 13.36
N THR A 296 17.69 -29.03 13.93
CA THR A 296 18.40 -28.26 14.96
C THR A 296 18.67 -29.12 16.18
N ARG A 297 19.87 -29.00 16.75
CA ARG A 297 20.28 -29.74 17.96
C ARG A 297 20.25 -28.87 19.23
N ASN A 298 20.16 -27.56 19.05
CA ASN A 298 20.06 -26.58 20.13
C ASN A 298 18.61 -26.46 20.62
N SER A 299 18.45 -26.26 21.92
CA SER A 299 17.15 -26.05 22.55
C SER A 299 17.18 -24.78 23.42
N PRO A 300 16.19 -23.87 23.31
CA PRO A 300 15.06 -23.95 22.38
C PRO A 300 15.48 -23.64 20.93
N VAL A 301 14.78 -24.22 19.96
CA VAL A 301 14.86 -23.85 18.54
C VAL A 301 14.21 -22.48 18.38
N ARG A 302 14.93 -21.51 17.82
CA ARG A 302 14.50 -20.11 17.70
C ARG A 302 14.12 -19.78 16.26
N ILE A 303 12.87 -19.38 16.05
CA ILE A 303 12.31 -19.12 14.73
C ILE A 303 11.69 -17.71 14.71
N THR A 304 12.08 -16.89 13.73
CA THR A 304 11.50 -15.55 13.52
C THR A 304 10.76 -15.45 12.19
N SER A 305 9.53 -14.93 12.23
CA SER A 305 8.70 -14.57 11.07
C SER A 305 8.57 -13.05 10.98
N LEU A 306 9.03 -12.44 9.86
CA LEU A 306 8.93 -10.99 9.62
C LEU A 306 7.87 -10.66 8.57
N GLY A 307 6.97 -9.75 8.93
CA GLY A 307 5.72 -9.54 8.19
C GLY A 307 4.85 -10.79 8.31
N CYS A 308 4.66 -11.27 9.54
CA CYS A 308 4.07 -12.57 9.80
C CYS A 308 2.59 -12.68 9.40
N GLY A 309 1.91 -11.56 9.18
CA GLY A 309 0.48 -11.53 8.93
C GLY A 309 -0.27 -12.31 10.03
N PRO A 310 -1.25 -13.16 9.67
CA PRO A 310 -2.00 -13.96 10.64
C PRO A 310 -1.22 -15.18 11.17
N ALA A 311 0.03 -15.40 10.72
CA ALA A 311 0.93 -16.48 11.12
C ALA A 311 0.31 -17.89 11.07
N ARG A 312 -0.49 -18.18 10.03
CA ARG A 312 -1.23 -19.44 9.88
C ARG A 312 -0.31 -20.65 9.89
N GLU A 313 0.87 -20.54 9.28
CA GLU A 313 1.91 -21.57 9.27
C GLU A 313 2.43 -21.94 10.66
N VAL A 314 2.50 -20.96 11.58
CA VAL A 314 2.93 -21.19 12.97
C VAL A 314 1.78 -21.80 13.78
N ILE A 315 0.56 -21.30 13.60
CA ILE A 315 -0.63 -21.84 14.27
C ILE A 315 -0.82 -23.31 13.89
N ASP A 316 -0.87 -23.62 12.60
CA ASP A 316 -0.98 -25.00 12.10
C ASP A 316 0.15 -25.91 12.61
N TYR A 317 1.37 -25.38 12.76
CA TYR A 317 2.48 -26.17 13.31
C TYR A 317 2.33 -26.43 14.80
N LEU A 318 1.79 -25.49 15.57
CA LEU A 318 1.54 -25.67 17.00
C LEU A 318 0.36 -26.59 17.29
N GLU A 319 -0.57 -26.77 16.36
CA GLU A 319 -1.70 -27.72 16.47
C GLU A 319 -1.28 -29.20 16.44
N ILE A 320 -0.02 -29.53 16.15
CA ILE A 320 0.46 -30.91 16.20
C ILE A 320 0.38 -31.50 17.61
N ARG A 321 0.24 -32.83 17.70
CA ARG A 321 0.05 -33.53 18.98
C ARG A 321 1.12 -33.21 20.02
N ASP A 322 2.39 -33.22 19.64
CA ASP A 322 3.52 -32.89 20.51
C ASP A 322 4.68 -32.31 19.70
N LEU A 323 5.49 -31.44 20.31
CA LEU A 323 6.67 -30.86 19.68
C LEU A 323 7.90 -31.75 19.92
N PRO A 324 8.72 -32.01 18.90
CA PRO A 324 9.93 -32.80 19.06
C PRO A 324 10.99 -32.09 19.91
N GLN A 325 10.97 -30.74 19.95
CA GLN A 325 11.88 -29.92 20.74
C GLN A 325 11.18 -28.66 21.25
N HIS A 326 11.73 -28.06 22.31
CA HIS A 326 11.28 -26.75 22.78
C HIS A 326 11.49 -25.74 21.66
N THR A 327 10.43 -25.03 21.29
CA THR A 327 10.46 -24.10 20.15
C THR A 327 9.99 -22.71 20.60
N HIS A 328 10.74 -21.69 20.22
CA HIS A 328 10.41 -20.29 20.47
C HIS A 328 10.18 -19.57 19.14
N PHE A 329 8.99 -19.00 18.98
CA PHE A 329 8.63 -18.18 17.82
C PHE A 329 8.65 -16.71 18.18
N THR A 330 9.27 -15.88 17.33
CA THR A 330 9.08 -14.43 17.33
C THR A 330 8.31 -14.03 16.07
N LEU A 331 7.15 -13.42 16.27
CA LEU A 331 6.25 -12.95 15.21
C LEU A 331 6.32 -11.43 15.14
N ILE A 332 6.71 -10.88 14.01
CA ILE A 332 6.91 -9.44 13.83
C ILE A 332 6.00 -8.94 12.72
N ASP A 333 5.16 -7.97 13.03
CA ASP A 333 4.31 -7.30 12.03
C ASP A 333 4.07 -5.84 12.38
N GLN A 334 3.71 -5.05 11.37
CA GLN A 334 3.25 -3.68 11.56
C GLN A 334 1.76 -3.59 11.87
N ASP A 335 0.99 -4.65 11.57
CA ASP A 335 -0.43 -4.68 11.77
C ASP A 335 -0.76 -5.29 13.15
N HIS A 336 -1.31 -4.46 14.03
CA HIS A 336 -1.74 -4.91 15.35
C HIS A 336 -2.86 -5.95 15.29
N GLY A 337 -3.79 -5.86 14.33
CA GLY A 337 -4.87 -6.83 14.14
C GLY A 337 -4.34 -8.21 13.74
N ALA A 338 -3.33 -8.24 12.87
CA ALA A 338 -2.63 -9.46 12.49
C ALA A 338 -1.96 -10.14 13.71
N LEU A 339 -1.24 -9.36 14.53
CA LEU A 339 -0.60 -9.86 15.74
C LEU A 339 -1.60 -10.29 16.81
N SER A 340 -2.72 -9.57 16.99
CA SER A 340 -3.78 -9.96 17.92
C SER A 340 -4.34 -11.33 17.55
N GLN A 341 -4.68 -11.53 16.27
CA GLN A 341 -5.18 -12.81 15.78
C GLN A 341 -4.16 -13.94 15.94
N ALA A 342 -2.89 -13.69 15.58
CA ALA A 342 -1.83 -14.67 15.76
C ALA A 342 -1.65 -15.05 17.23
N TYR A 343 -1.66 -14.07 18.14
CA TYR A 343 -1.54 -14.31 19.58
C TYR A 343 -2.73 -15.10 20.14
N GLU A 344 -3.97 -14.67 19.83
CA GLU A 344 -5.19 -15.32 20.29
C GLU A 344 -5.29 -16.79 19.85
N ARG A 345 -4.79 -17.12 18.66
CA ARG A 345 -4.81 -18.48 18.13
C ARG A 345 -3.63 -19.34 18.58
N THR A 346 -2.45 -18.76 18.81
CA THR A 346 -1.29 -19.53 19.29
C THR A 346 -1.30 -19.76 20.80
N HIS A 347 -1.90 -18.85 21.59
CA HIS A 347 -1.86 -18.92 23.05
C HIS A 347 -2.48 -20.20 23.64
N PRO A 348 -3.67 -20.67 23.19
CA PRO A 348 -4.23 -21.94 23.66
C PRO A 348 -3.31 -23.13 23.37
N GLU A 349 -2.69 -23.17 22.19
CA GLU A 349 -1.77 -24.24 21.80
C GLU A 349 -0.49 -24.24 22.66
N ILE A 350 0.03 -23.08 23.03
CA ILE A 350 1.18 -22.96 23.94
C ILE A 350 0.86 -23.58 25.30
N ILE A 351 -0.34 -23.31 25.84
CA ILE A 351 -0.79 -23.88 27.12
C ILE A 351 -0.89 -25.41 26.99
N ARG A 352 -1.52 -25.89 25.90
CA ARG A 352 -1.67 -27.32 25.60
C ARG A 352 -0.33 -28.04 25.49
N LEU A 353 0.69 -27.38 24.95
CA LEU A 353 2.04 -27.93 24.79
C LEU A 353 2.90 -27.86 26.05
N HIS A 354 2.33 -27.46 27.20
CA HIS A 354 2.96 -27.51 28.53
C HIS A 354 4.38 -26.94 28.59
N GLY A 355 4.60 -25.78 27.96
CA GLY A 355 5.89 -25.07 27.99
C GLY A 355 6.93 -25.56 26.97
N LYS A 356 6.58 -26.52 26.08
CA LYS A 356 7.41 -26.88 24.92
C LYS A 356 7.37 -25.86 23.79
N ALA A 357 6.46 -24.89 23.85
CA ALA A 357 6.35 -23.79 22.91
C ALA A 357 6.34 -22.44 23.63
N SER A 358 6.81 -21.40 22.95
CA SER A 358 6.55 -20.02 23.34
C SER A 358 6.46 -19.14 22.10
N VAL A 359 5.62 -18.10 22.16
CA VAL A 359 5.41 -17.13 21.07
C VAL A 359 5.57 -15.73 21.65
N THR A 360 6.35 -14.89 20.97
CA THR A 360 6.49 -13.47 21.27
C THR A 360 6.07 -12.65 20.06
N CYS A 361 5.12 -11.75 20.24
CA CYS A 361 4.66 -10.82 19.20
C CYS A 361 5.35 -9.46 19.36
N LEU A 362 5.95 -8.95 18.29
CA LEU A 362 6.61 -7.65 18.24
C LEU A 362 5.90 -6.77 17.22
N HIS A 363 5.19 -5.75 17.71
CA HIS A 363 4.56 -4.74 16.86
C HIS A 363 5.61 -3.72 16.40
N ALA A 364 5.95 -3.73 15.12
CA ALA A 364 6.99 -2.89 14.53
C ALA A 364 6.55 -2.35 13.15
N SER A 365 6.67 -1.04 12.94
CA SER A 365 6.36 -0.43 11.64
C SER A 365 7.24 -0.96 10.51
N PHE A 366 6.80 -0.85 9.25
CA PHE A 366 7.64 -1.18 8.09
C PHE A 366 9.04 -0.54 8.15
N ASN A 367 9.11 0.73 8.53
CA ASN A 367 10.41 1.42 8.65
C ASN A 367 11.32 0.77 9.70
N GLN A 368 10.78 0.28 10.81
CA GLN A 368 11.55 -0.44 11.82
C GLN A 368 11.94 -1.84 11.34
N ILE A 369 11.02 -2.56 10.68
CA ILE A 369 11.26 -3.86 10.07
C ILE A 369 12.38 -3.77 9.01
N PHE A 370 12.45 -2.67 8.26
CA PHE A 370 13.48 -2.46 7.22
C PHE A 370 14.78 -1.82 7.72
N LYS A 371 14.75 -1.09 8.84
CA LYS A 371 15.96 -0.50 9.45
C LYS A 371 16.62 -1.37 10.52
N THR A 372 16.04 -2.55 10.78
CA THR A 372 16.56 -3.78 11.42
C THR A 372 17.49 -3.68 12.63
N ASN A 373 18.51 -2.82 12.68
CA ASN A 373 19.54 -2.78 13.71
C ASN A 373 19.00 -2.83 15.16
N GLU A 374 18.00 -2.02 15.50
CA GLU A 374 17.43 -2.02 16.88
C GLU A 374 16.51 -3.21 17.15
N LEU A 375 15.81 -3.70 16.14
CA LEU A 375 14.88 -4.83 16.25
C LEU A 375 15.64 -6.15 16.32
N MET A 376 16.62 -6.32 15.44
CA MET A 376 17.52 -7.47 15.33
C MET A 376 18.41 -7.63 16.57
N ALA A 377 18.86 -6.51 17.16
CA ALA A 377 19.59 -6.53 18.43
C ALA A 377 18.80 -7.20 19.58
N LYS A 378 17.46 -7.24 19.50
CA LYS A 378 16.60 -7.88 20.52
C LYS A 378 16.34 -9.37 20.27
N LEU A 379 16.52 -9.86 19.03
CA LEU A 379 16.19 -11.24 18.67
C LEU A 379 17.26 -12.24 19.13
N GLY A 380 18.54 -11.85 19.12
CA GLY A 380 19.66 -12.78 19.28
C GLY A 380 19.73 -13.81 18.14
N PRO A 381 20.62 -14.82 18.22
CA PRO A 381 20.78 -15.84 17.19
C PRO A 381 19.51 -16.66 16.94
N GLN A 382 19.17 -16.90 15.68
CA GLN A 382 17.97 -17.60 15.21
C GLN A 382 18.33 -18.82 14.35
N ASP A 383 17.67 -19.95 14.56
CA ASP A 383 17.84 -21.15 13.74
C ASP A 383 17.11 -21.02 12.39
N LEU A 384 16.00 -20.28 12.36
CA LEU A 384 15.29 -19.91 11.14
C LEU A 384 14.80 -18.47 11.23
N ILE A 385 15.11 -17.68 10.20
CA ILE A 385 14.46 -16.40 9.94
C ILE A 385 13.75 -16.52 8.61
N TYR A 386 12.50 -16.09 8.51
CA TYR A 386 11.83 -16.01 7.22
C TYR A 386 10.97 -14.76 7.04
N SER A 387 10.85 -14.34 5.78
CA SER A 387 9.93 -13.29 5.36
C SER A 387 9.44 -13.54 3.94
N VAL A 388 8.14 -13.73 3.80
CA VAL A 388 7.53 -14.20 2.56
C VAL A 388 6.57 -13.18 1.97
N GLY A 389 7.13 -12.19 1.25
CA GLY A 389 6.36 -11.16 0.53
C GLY A 389 6.74 -9.71 0.87
N LEU A 390 7.62 -9.45 1.85
CA LEU A 390 8.05 -8.07 2.14
C LEU A 390 9.08 -7.53 1.13
N ILE A 391 9.93 -8.39 0.58
CA ILE A 391 10.97 -7.94 -0.37
C ILE A 391 10.39 -7.47 -1.71
N ASP A 392 9.14 -7.85 -1.99
CA ASP A 392 8.34 -7.42 -3.14
C ASP A 392 8.25 -5.89 -3.25
N TYR A 393 8.42 -5.16 -2.15
CA TYR A 393 8.30 -3.71 -2.11
C TYR A 393 9.65 -2.97 -2.01
N LEU A 394 10.76 -3.71 -1.87
CA LEU A 394 12.08 -3.12 -1.67
C LEU A 394 12.83 -3.04 -2.99
N GLN A 395 13.38 -1.88 -3.32
CA GLN A 395 14.36 -1.74 -4.41
C GLN A 395 15.64 -2.53 -4.09
N ALA A 396 16.34 -3.01 -5.13
CA ALA A 396 17.45 -3.97 -4.99
C ALA A 396 18.49 -3.57 -3.92
N LYS A 397 18.93 -2.31 -3.92
CA LYS A 397 19.90 -1.81 -2.91
C LYS A 397 19.38 -1.92 -1.47
N ARG A 398 18.11 -1.59 -1.25
CA ARG A 398 17.48 -1.69 0.08
C ARG A 398 17.19 -3.14 0.45
N GLY A 399 16.75 -3.95 -0.51
CA GLY A 399 16.54 -5.38 -0.34
C GLY A 399 17.82 -6.08 0.12
N LYS A 400 18.96 -5.80 -0.54
CA LYS A 400 20.26 -6.36 -0.17
C LYS A 400 20.67 -6.01 1.26
N ALA A 401 20.65 -4.73 1.61
CA ALA A 401 20.99 -4.28 2.97
C ALA A 401 20.07 -4.90 4.03
N TRP A 402 18.79 -5.10 3.70
CA TRP A 402 17.83 -5.75 4.57
C TRP A 402 18.15 -7.25 4.74
N VAL A 403 18.41 -7.98 3.66
CA VAL A 403 18.84 -9.40 3.70
C VAL A 403 20.12 -9.56 4.53
N GLU A 404 21.12 -8.70 4.33
CA GLU A 404 22.38 -8.68 5.12
C GLU A 404 22.10 -8.52 6.61
N SER A 405 21.18 -7.62 6.97
CA SER A 405 20.85 -7.40 8.37
C SER A 405 20.10 -8.58 8.99
N LEU A 406 19.14 -9.19 8.28
CA LEU A 406 18.47 -10.40 8.75
C LEU A 406 19.48 -11.55 8.92
N TYR A 407 20.36 -11.73 7.94
CA TYR A 407 21.35 -12.79 7.95
C TYR A 407 22.33 -12.69 9.14
N SER A 408 22.63 -11.47 9.59
CA SER A 408 23.49 -11.26 10.78
C SER A 408 22.96 -11.94 12.05
N CYS A 409 21.66 -12.17 12.15
CA CYS A 409 21.00 -12.86 13.26
C CYS A 409 20.83 -14.37 13.04
N VAL A 410 21.17 -14.91 11.87
CA VAL A 410 21.09 -16.36 11.63
C VAL A 410 22.21 -17.06 12.40
N ALA A 411 21.86 -18.02 13.25
CA ALA A 411 22.82 -18.82 14.01
C ALA A 411 23.69 -19.69 13.07
N PRO A 412 24.91 -20.10 13.48
CA PRO A 412 25.65 -21.14 12.77
C PRO A 412 24.79 -22.40 12.58
N GLY A 413 24.73 -22.91 11.35
CA GLY A 413 23.85 -24.03 10.97
C GLY A 413 22.39 -23.66 10.74
N GLY A 414 21.98 -22.42 11.03
CA GLY A 414 20.65 -21.89 10.76
C GLY A 414 20.46 -21.44 9.30
N LYS A 415 19.27 -20.94 8.99
CA LYS A 415 18.95 -20.43 7.65
C LYS A 415 18.03 -19.21 7.63
N LEU A 416 18.17 -18.40 6.58
CA LEU A 416 17.27 -17.32 6.19
C LEU A 416 16.47 -17.74 4.96
N VAL A 417 15.16 -17.53 4.97
CA VAL A 417 14.27 -17.81 3.82
C VAL A 417 13.52 -16.55 3.42
N ILE A 418 13.67 -16.11 2.18
CA ILE A 418 12.96 -14.94 1.66
C ILE A 418 12.25 -15.33 0.36
N SER A 419 11.02 -14.87 0.16
CA SER A 419 10.31 -15.09 -1.10
C SER A 419 10.08 -13.80 -1.87
N ASN A 420 10.13 -13.85 -3.19
CA ASN A 420 9.68 -12.77 -4.06
C ASN A 420 8.75 -13.29 -5.16
N MET A 421 7.86 -12.43 -5.64
CA MET A 421 7.05 -12.75 -6.84
C MET A 421 7.94 -12.98 -8.07
N TYR A 422 7.69 -14.06 -8.79
CA TYR A 422 8.49 -14.48 -9.95
C TYR A 422 7.79 -14.13 -11.27
N ARG A 423 8.57 -13.79 -12.29
CA ARG A 423 8.07 -13.41 -13.63
C ARG A 423 7.90 -14.66 -14.51
N THR A 424 6.66 -14.91 -14.94
CA THR A 424 6.22 -16.05 -15.73
C THR A 424 4.90 -15.67 -16.44
N PRO A 425 4.47 -16.34 -17.52
CA PRO A 425 3.18 -16.06 -18.14
C PRO A 425 1.98 -16.13 -17.17
N GLY A 426 2.08 -16.96 -16.12
CA GLY A 426 1.10 -17.05 -15.03
C GLY A 426 1.33 -16.10 -13.85
N SER A 427 2.20 -15.08 -13.96
CA SER A 427 2.46 -14.14 -12.87
C SER A 427 1.22 -13.35 -12.51
N ASN A 428 1.12 -12.87 -11.28
CA ASN A 428 -0.01 -12.06 -10.86
C ASN A 428 0.04 -10.61 -11.37
N LEU A 429 0.85 -10.32 -12.41
CA LEU A 429 1.23 -8.97 -12.83
C LEU A 429 0.02 -8.11 -13.20
N TRP A 430 -0.76 -8.53 -14.20
CA TRP A 430 -1.90 -7.75 -14.65
C TRP A 430 -3.02 -7.65 -13.60
N PRO A 431 -3.45 -8.75 -12.95
CA PRO A 431 -4.49 -8.66 -11.94
C PRO A 431 -4.11 -7.80 -10.73
N MET A 432 -2.87 -7.90 -10.25
CA MET A 432 -2.43 -7.08 -9.12
C MET A 432 -2.24 -5.62 -9.56
N GLU A 433 -1.42 -5.34 -10.57
CA GLU A 433 -1.04 -3.98 -10.96
C GLU A 433 -2.22 -3.17 -11.52
N PHE A 434 -3.08 -3.79 -12.34
CA PHE A 434 -4.12 -3.07 -13.08
C PHE A 434 -5.51 -3.20 -12.47
N LEU A 435 -5.91 -4.38 -11.97
CA LEU A 435 -7.26 -4.56 -11.40
C LEU A 435 -7.34 -4.07 -9.96
N ALA A 436 -6.30 -4.34 -9.15
CA ALA A 436 -6.27 -4.06 -7.72
C ALA A 436 -5.36 -2.88 -7.32
N ASP A 437 -4.70 -2.22 -8.27
CA ASP A 437 -3.70 -1.18 -8.02
C ASP A 437 -2.63 -1.62 -6.98
N TRP A 438 -2.16 -2.85 -7.11
CA TRP A 438 -1.19 -3.49 -6.23
C TRP A 438 0.14 -3.69 -6.96
N THR A 439 1.03 -2.72 -6.81
CA THR A 439 2.37 -2.76 -7.40
C THR A 439 3.37 -3.52 -6.52
N VAL A 440 4.10 -4.45 -7.15
CA VAL A 440 5.22 -5.20 -6.57
C VAL A 440 6.38 -5.30 -7.56
N ILE A 441 7.58 -5.56 -7.05
CA ILE A 441 8.79 -5.79 -7.82
C ILE A 441 8.98 -7.30 -7.96
N TYR A 442 8.84 -7.78 -9.20
CA TYR A 442 9.11 -9.17 -9.58
C TYR A 442 10.61 -9.36 -9.81
N ARG A 443 11.14 -10.52 -9.43
CA ARG A 443 12.56 -10.87 -9.58
C ARG A 443 12.76 -12.26 -10.10
N ASP A 444 13.80 -12.41 -10.92
CA ASP A 444 14.29 -13.71 -11.33
C ASP A 444 15.22 -14.37 -10.28
N GLU A 445 15.69 -15.59 -10.56
CA GLU A 445 16.59 -16.32 -9.67
C GLU A 445 17.93 -15.62 -9.48
N LYS A 446 18.46 -14.98 -10.51
CA LYS A 446 19.75 -14.29 -10.47
C LYS A 446 19.67 -13.05 -9.58
N GLU A 447 18.60 -12.28 -9.70
CA GLU A 447 18.31 -11.13 -8.85
C GLU A 447 18.12 -11.54 -7.39
N MET A 448 17.46 -12.69 -7.15
CA MET A 448 17.32 -13.23 -5.81
C MET A 448 18.65 -13.70 -5.21
N LEU A 449 19.47 -14.45 -5.95
CA LEU A 449 20.81 -14.87 -5.51
C LEU A 449 21.74 -13.68 -5.25
N ALA A 450 21.58 -12.58 -5.99
CA ALA A 450 22.37 -11.36 -5.80
C ALA A 450 22.18 -10.72 -4.40
N PHE A 451 21.07 -10.98 -3.72
CA PHE A 451 20.88 -10.55 -2.33
C PHE A 451 21.80 -11.26 -1.34
N ALA A 452 22.29 -12.46 -1.68
CA ALA A 452 23.13 -13.27 -0.81
C ALA A 452 24.62 -13.25 -1.20
N ALA A 453 24.99 -12.57 -2.29
CA ALA A 453 26.32 -12.67 -2.90
C ALA A 453 27.49 -12.30 -1.98
N ASP A 454 27.30 -11.33 -1.08
CA ASP A 454 28.35 -10.82 -0.19
C ASP A 454 28.21 -11.30 1.27
N LEU A 455 27.33 -12.28 1.51
CA LEU A 455 27.09 -12.77 2.87
C LEU A 455 28.23 -13.72 3.31
N PRO A 456 28.84 -13.49 4.49
CA PRO A 456 29.93 -14.33 4.97
C PRO A 456 29.40 -15.71 5.37
N ASP A 457 30.16 -16.77 5.07
CA ASP A 457 29.82 -18.15 5.44
C ASP A 457 28.45 -18.63 4.93
N ALA A 458 27.97 -18.03 3.84
CA ALA A 458 26.68 -18.32 3.24
C ALA A 458 26.75 -19.39 2.15
N VAL A 459 25.71 -20.22 2.08
CA VAL A 459 25.37 -21.04 0.90
C VAL A 459 23.94 -20.69 0.52
N ALA A 460 23.76 -20.10 -0.66
CA ALA A 460 22.47 -19.63 -1.14
C ALA A 460 21.95 -20.48 -2.29
N GLU A 461 20.65 -20.75 -2.29
CA GLU A 461 19.95 -21.44 -3.37
C GLU A 461 18.58 -20.80 -3.62
N THR A 462 18.09 -20.92 -4.85
CA THR A 462 16.74 -20.53 -5.23
C THR A 462 15.88 -21.74 -5.55
N ARG A 463 14.59 -21.62 -5.28
CA ARG A 463 13.60 -22.62 -5.67
C ARG A 463 12.27 -21.95 -5.98
N LEU A 464 11.66 -22.33 -7.09
CA LEU A 464 10.29 -21.92 -7.38
C LEU A 464 9.30 -22.70 -6.51
N ASP A 465 8.25 -22.02 -6.08
CA ASP A 465 7.10 -22.68 -5.47
C ASP A 465 6.39 -23.60 -6.48
N PRO A 466 5.56 -24.56 -6.02
CA PRO A 466 4.80 -25.44 -6.91
C PRO A 466 3.97 -24.75 -8.00
N THR A 467 3.57 -23.49 -7.80
CA THR A 467 2.84 -22.73 -8.81
C THR A 467 3.74 -22.04 -9.84
N GLY A 468 5.05 -21.96 -9.58
CA GLY A 468 6.02 -21.27 -10.43
C GLY A 468 5.93 -19.74 -10.38
N ARG A 469 5.11 -19.17 -9.49
CA ARG A 469 4.84 -17.72 -9.41
C ARG A 469 5.62 -17.03 -8.30
N VAL A 470 6.32 -17.78 -7.46
CA VAL A 470 7.13 -17.28 -6.36
C VAL A 470 8.50 -17.94 -6.40
N CYS A 471 9.56 -17.13 -6.31
CA CYS A 471 10.91 -17.60 -6.12
C CYS A 471 11.31 -17.46 -4.64
N MET A 472 11.71 -18.58 -4.04
CA MET A 472 12.22 -18.66 -2.68
C MET A 472 13.74 -18.65 -2.71
N LEU A 473 14.36 -17.69 -2.04
CA LEU A 473 15.78 -17.67 -1.70
C LEU A 473 15.98 -18.29 -0.32
N THR A 474 16.76 -19.36 -0.26
CA THR A 474 17.23 -19.94 1.01
C THR A 474 18.71 -19.67 1.16
N VAL A 475 19.11 -19.05 2.27
CA VAL A 475 20.51 -18.78 2.61
C VAL A 475 20.87 -19.52 3.89
N HIS A 476 21.72 -20.53 3.77
CA HIS A 476 22.26 -21.29 4.90
C HIS A 476 23.49 -20.61 5.46
N ARG A 477 23.63 -20.57 6.78
CA ARG A 477 24.89 -20.22 7.45
C ARG A 477 25.65 -21.48 7.79
N LYS A 478 26.92 -21.57 7.36
CA LYS A 478 27.78 -22.70 7.70
C LYS A 478 27.90 -22.82 9.23
N GLY A 479 27.90 -24.07 9.70
CA GLY A 479 27.91 -24.44 11.12
C GLY A 479 29.26 -24.27 11.79
#